data_AF-A0A940TSB6-F1
#
_entry.id   AF-A0A940TSB6-F1
#
_cell.length_a   1.000
_cell.length_b   1.000
_cell.length_c   1.000
_cell.angle_alpha   90.00
_cell.angle_beta   90.00
_cell.angle_gamma   90.00
#
_symmetry.space_group_name_H-M   'P 1'
#
loop_
_entity.id
_entity.type
_entity.pdbx_description
1 polymer ?
#
loop_
_entity_poly.entity_id
_entity_poly.type
_entity_poly.pdbx_seq_one_letter_code
_entity_poly.pdbx_strand_id
1 'polypeptide(L)'
;MFRPEEELCRLSRLAIAQPPVSDILKKDIPAEEKIKELKYTDAGMEWVKQLERIKNPWFYVSCGSGWYHYEGSWINKMDVPFSYMKSYVERLEKGEKIERSLTAISEERDRIVKEYRSLIKSDEDKKSFDDAYNVVRAIYRYAEDHLFWVEHWLHTIWFEKIRQFGGILAKYGVLKKPDDIYLFNRFEVPMLIEDLVTSWALGEGVPTHGKYWMAKAEKREKILEAARKWAPIPGLGVPPEEVSEPFTVMLWGITTDKVAEWLKGTSVAAKDITELKGFASSAGIVEGPARVL
;
A
#
# COMPACT_ATOMS: atom_id res chain seq x y z
N MET A 1 -1.29 -11.28 -1.73
CA MET A 1 -1.72 -9.90 -2.04
C MET A 1 -3.24 -9.74 -2.22
N PHE A 2 -3.94 -10.61 -2.96
CA PHE A 2 -5.33 -10.34 -3.41
C PHE A 2 -6.47 -10.71 -2.44
N ARG A 3 -6.17 -11.42 -1.34
CA ARG A 3 -7.19 -11.85 -0.38
C ARG A 3 -8.09 -10.73 0.19
N PRO A 4 -7.57 -9.52 0.49
CA PRO A 4 -8.41 -8.40 0.94
C PRO A 4 -9.53 -8.03 -0.03
N GLU A 5 -9.26 -8.00 -1.34
CA GLU A 5 -10.26 -7.71 -2.36
C GLU A 5 -11.32 -8.81 -2.46
N GLU A 6 -10.91 -10.09 -2.38
CA GLU A 6 -11.83 -11.23 -2.35
C GLU A 6 -12.80 -11.14 -1.16
N GLU A 7 -12.30 -10.72 0.00
CA GLU A 7 -13.12 -10.54 1.20
C GLU A 7 -14.10 -9.36 1.06
N LEU A 8 -13.72 -8.26 0.42
CA LEU A 8 -14.66 -7.18 0.10
C LEU A 8 -15.75 -7.65 -0.88
N CYS A 9 -15.39 -8.46 -1.88
CA CYS A 9 -16.37 -9.05 -2.79
C CYS A 9 -17.35 -9.97 -2.03
N ARG A 10 -16.83 -10.83 -1.15
CA ARG A 10 -17.64 -11.71 -0.29
C ARG A 10 -18.59 -10.91 0.61
N LEU A 11 -18.10 -9.87 1.29
CA LEU A 11 -18.93 -8.99 2.13
C LEU A 11 -20.01 -8.29 1.31
N SER A 12 -19.70 -7.86 0.09
CA SER A 12 -20.66 -7.20 -0.80
C SER A 12 -21.76 -8.17 -1.27
N ARG A 13 -21.42 -9.44 -1.52
CA ARG A 13 -22.42 -10.48 -1.80
C ARG A 13 -23.30 -10.82 -0.59
N LEU A 14 -22.74 -10.80 0.61
CA LEU A 14 -23.55 -10.96 1.83
C LEU A 14 -24.49 -9.77 2.03
N ALA A 15 -24.07 -8.57 1.68
CA ALA A 15 -24.90 -7.38 1.76
C ALA A 15 -26.08 -7.40 0.78
N ILE A 16 -25.87 -7.78 -0.50
CA ILE A 16 -26.97 -7.82 -1.47
C ILE A 16 -28.01 -8.90 -1.14
N ALA A 17 -27.62 -9.98 -0.45
CA ALA A 17 -28.55 -10.99 0.04
C ALA A 17 -29.46 -10.49 1.18
N GLN A 18 -29.17 -9.32 1.75
CA GLN A 18 -29.88 -8.73 2.89
C GLN A 18 -30.21 -7.26 2.57
N PRO A 19 -31.41 -6.95 2.03
CA PRO A 19 -31.76 -5.59 1.57
C PRO A 19 -31.44 -4.46 2.57
N PRO A 20 -31.71 -4.60 3.89
CA PRO A 20 -31.36 -3.56 4.86
C PRO A 20 -29.85 -3.25 4.90
N VAL A 21 -29.00 -4.25 4.71
CA VAL A 21 -27.53 -4.08 4.70
C VAL A 21 -27.08 -3.39 3.42
N SER A 22 -27.59 -3.84 2.26
CA SER A 22 -27.32 -3.22 0.95
C SER A 22 -27.63 -1.72 0.98
N ASP A 23 -28.82 -1.36 1.47
CA ASP A 23 -29.26 0.04 1.51
C ASP A 23 -28.39 0.90 2.41
N ILE A 24 -27.97 0.41 3.57
CA ILE A 24 -27.06 1.13 4.47
C ILE A 24 -25.67 1.31 3.82
N LEU A 25 -25.12 0.27 3.18
CA LEU A 25 -23.80 0.36 2.54
C LEU A 25 -23.77 1.38 1.40
N LYS A 26 -24.88 1.56 0.68
CA LYS A 26 -25.01 2.53 -0.42
C LYS A 26 -25.16 4.00 0.03
N LYS A 27 -25.48 4.27 1.30
CA LYS A 27 -25.60 5.65 1.81
C LYS A 27 -24.31 6.44 1.66
N ASP A 28 -24.42 7.74 1.41
CA ASP A 28 -23.29 8.68 1.38
C ASP A 28 -23.02 9.27 2.77
N ILE A 29 -22.70 8.39 3.72
CA ILE A 29 -22.34 8.73 5.10
C ILE A 29 -21.02 8.03 5.50
N PRO A 30 -20.32 8.51 6.53
CA PRO A 30 -19.09 7.89 7.01
C PRO A 30 -19.28 6.42 7.41
N ALA A 31 -18.25 5.61 7.24
CA ALA A 31 -18.23 4.19 7.57
C ALA A 31 -18.58 3.93 9.04
N GLU A 32 -18.17 4.82 9.95
CA GLU A 32 -18.53 4.71 11.37
C GLU A 32 -20.05 4.76 11.57
N GLU A 33 -20.74 5.69 10.89
CA GLU A 33 -22.20 5.81 10.95
C GLU A 33 -22.90 4.64 10.27
N LYS A 34 -22.38 4.13 9.14
CA LYS A 34 -22.88 2.88 8.53
C LYS A 34 -22.80 1.70 9.51
N ILE A 35 -21.66 1.55 10.20
CA ILE A 35 -21.48 0.48 11.19
C ILE A 35 -22.44 0.65 12.37
N LYS A 36 -22.70 1.88 12.82
CA LYS A 36 -23.72 2.16 13.85
C LYS A 36 -25.11 1.74 13.38
N GLU A 37 -25.52 2.16 12.19
CA GLU A 37 -26.82 1.80 11.61
C GLU A 37 -26.99 0.28 11.44
N LEU A 38 -25.97 -0.41 10.93
CA LEU A 38 -26.00 -1.87 10.73
C LEU A 38 -26.27 -2.63 12.05
N LYS A 39 -25.79 -2.11 13.19
CA LYS A 39 -25.99 -2.73 14.50
C LYS A 39 -27.43 -2.67 15.02
N TYR A 40 -28.33 -1.90 14.40
CA TYR A 40 -29.75 -1.84 14.79
C TYR A 40 -30.63 -2.93 14.18
N THR A 41 -30.07 -3.78 13.30
CA THR A 41 -30.82 -4.88 12.66
C THR A 41 -30.10 -6.21 12.86
N ASP A 42 -30.84 -7.32 12.94
CA ASP A 42 -30.24 -8.65 13.07
C ASP A 42 -29.34 -9.00 11.88
N ALA A 43 -29.80 -8.68 10.66
CA ALA A 43 -29.05 -8.89 9.43
C ALA A 43 -27.75 -8.06 9.40
N GLY A 44 -27.82 -6.78 9.81
CA GLY A 44 -26.65 -5.91 9.86
C GLY A 44 -25.67 -6.30 10.96
N MET A 45 -26.16 -6.75 12.13
CA MET A 45 -25.30 -7.30 13.18
C MET A 45 -24.54 -8.53 12.69
N GLU A 46 -25.19 -9.45 11.98
CA GLU A 46 -24.52 -10.63 11.43
C GLU A 46 -23.49 -10.24 10.37
N TRP A 47 -23.81 -9.29 9.48
CA TRP A 47 -22.85 -8.77 8.51
C TRP A 47 -21.63 -8.12 9.19
N VAL A 48 -21.85 -7.32 10.24
CA VAL A 48 -20.77 -6.69 11.02
C VAL A 48 -19.88 -7.75 11.67
N LYS A 49 -20.43 -8.86 12.21
CA LYS A 49 -19.60 -9.97 12.71
C LYS A 49 -18.73 -10.58 11.62
N GLN A 50 -19.27 -10.74 10.40
CA GLN A 50 -18.49 -11.25 9.28
C GLN A 50 -17.34 -10.31 8.91
N LEU A 51 -17.56 -8.99 8.98
CA LEU A 51 -16.51 -7.98 8.82
C LEU A 51 -15.46 -8.08 9.94
N GLU A 52 -15.87 -8.08 11.21
CA GLU A 52 -14.94 -8.15 12.35
C GLU A 52 -14.04 -9.40 12.29
N ARG A 53 -14.60 -10.56 11.88
CA ARG A 53 -13.87 -11.82 11.77
C ARG A 53 -12.69 -11.76 10.80
N ILE A 54 -12.78 -10.94 9.76
CA ILE A 54 -11.78 -10.90 8.68
C ILE A 54 -10.85 -9.69 8.78
N LYS A 55 -11.15 -8.71 9.64
CA LYS A 55 -10.37 -7.48 9.76
C LYS A 55 -8.89 -7.74 9.96
N ASN A 56 -8.54 -8.70 10.82
CA ASN A 56 -7.17 -9.14 10.99
C ASN A 56 -6.98 -10.49 10.27
N PRO A 57 -6.15 -10.58 9.23
CA PRO A 57 -5.22 -9.56 8.74
C PRO A 57 -5.77 -8.66 7.61
N TRP A 58 -6.93 -8.98 7.02
CA TRP A 58 -7.26 -8.52 5.67
C TRP A 58 -7.61 -7.03 5.53
N PHE A 59 -7.90 -6.32 6.62
CA PHE A 59 -8.14 -4.86 6.61
C PHE A 59 -6.90 -4.05 6.99
N TYR A 60 -5.73 -4.67 7.11
CA TYR A 60 -4.48 -3.94 7.32
C TYR A 60 -3.79 -3.51 6.01
N VAL A 61 -4.50 -3.60 4.88
CA VAL A 61 -4.03 -3.04 3.60
C VAL A 61 -3.83 -1.54 3.75
N SER A 62 -2.64 -1.05 3.42
CA SER A 62 -2.35 0.39 3.45
C SER A 62 -3.14 1.13 2.37
N CYS A 63 -3.43 2.41 2.57
CA CYS A 63 -4.11 3.23 1.56
C CYS A 63 -3.15 3.78 0.49
N GLY A 64 -1.93 3.25 0.44
CA GLY A 64 -0.85 3.68 -0.44
C GLY A 64 0.15 2.55 -0.62
N SER A 65 1.42 2.85 -0.48
CA SER A 65 2.50 1.87 -0.67
C SER A 65 2.71 0.94 0.53
N GLY A 66 2.34 1.38 1.75
CA GLY A 66 2.65 0.68 3.01
C GLY A 66 4.00 1.06 3.62
N TRP A 67 4.78 1.89 2.94
CA TRP A 67 6.09 2.32 3.42
C TRP A 67 6.03 3.52 4.36
N TYR A 68 4.92 4.27 4.37
CA TYR A 68 4.87 5.53 5.08
C TYR A 68 3.73 5.60 6.10
N HIS A 69 4.08 6.02 7.32
CA HIS A 69 3.17 6.15 8.45
C HIS A 69 1.95 7.05 8.22
N TYR A 70 2.02 7.99 7.27
CA TYR A 70 0.95 8.94 6.97
C TYR A 70 -0.07 8.42 5.95
N GLU A 71 0.24 7.35 5.21
CA GLU A 71 -0.67 6.78 4.20
C GLU A 71 -1.93 6.22 4.88
N GLY A 72 -1.78 5.67 6.08
CA GLY A 72 -2.85 4.94 6.78
C GLY A 72 -3.16 3.61 6.11
N SER A 73 -4.22 2.96 6.57
CA SER A 73 -4.65 1.63 6.16
C SER A 73 -6.15 1.47 6.35
N TRP A 74 -6.74 0.45 5.74
CA TRP A 74 -8.19 0.27 5.77
C TRP A 74 -8.74 0.19 7.20
N ILE A 75 -7.99 -0.39 8.14
CA ILE A 75 -8.39 -0.50 9.54
C ILE A 75 -8.48 0.87 10.26
N ASN A 76 -7.69 1.87 9.84
CA ASN A 76 -7.75 3.23 10.40
C ASN A 76 -8.52 4.23 9.52
N LYS A 77 -8.78 3.89 8.25
CA LYS A 77 -9.54 4.68 7.28
C LYS A 77 -10.65 3.82 6.66
N MET A 78 -11.61 3.40 7.49
CA MET A 78 -12.69 2.47 7.09
C MET A 78 -13.57 3.01 5.95
N ASP A 79 -13.60 4.33 5.72
CA ASP A 79 -14.29 4.91 4.56
C ASP A 79 -13.77 4.36 3.23
N VAL A 80 -12.47 4.05 3.14
CA VAL A 80 -11.86 3.50 1.91
C VAL A 80 -12.47 2.14 1.53
N PRO A 81 -12.39 1.07 2.35
CA PRO A 81 -13.02 -0.20 2.00
C PRO A 81 -14.55 -0.11 1.89
N PHE A 82 -15.21 0.77 2.66
CA PHE A 82 -16.66 0.98 2.52
C PHE A 82 -17.05 1.65 1.19
N SER A 83 -16.21 2.53 0.64
CA SER A 83 -16.42 3.10 -0.70
C SER A 83 -16.34 2.03 -1.79
N TYR A 84 -15.41 1.08 -1.67
CA TYR A 84 -15.31 -0.06 -2.59
C TYR A 84 -16.52 -0.99 -2.46
N MET A 85 -16.96 -1.30 -1.23
CA MET A 85 -18.15 -2.12 -1.02
C MET A 85 -19.43 -1.46 -1.55
N LYS A 86 -19.57 -0.12 -1.41
CA LYS A 86 -20.67 0.63 -2.05
C LYS A 86 -20.66 0.40 -3.56
N SER A 87 -19.51 0.62 -4.20
CA SER A 87 -19.35 0.41 -5.64
C SER A 87 -19.66 -1.04 -6.06
N TYR A 88 -19.20 -2.03 -5.29
CA TYR A 88 -19.47 -3.44 -5.57
C TYR A 88 -20.95 -3.80 -5.43
N VAL A 89 -21.64 -3.30 -4.41
CA VAL A 89 -23.08 -3.52 -4.24
C VAL A 89 -23.86 -2.93 -5.43
N GLU A 90 -23.56 -1.68 -5.83
CA GLU A 90 -24.22 -1.04 -6.98
C GLU A 90 -23.99 -1.80 -8.30
N ARG A 91 -22.80 -2.37 -8.48
CA ARG A 91 -22.48 -3.20 -9.66
C ARG A 91 -23.19 -4.55 -9.62
N LEU A 92 -23.25 -5.19 -8.46
CA LEU A 92 -23.99 -6.44 -8.28
C LEU A 92 -25.49 -6.27 -8.54
N GLU A 93 -26.09 -5.14 -8.15
CA GLU A 93 -27.49 -4.81 -8.44
C GLU A 93 -27.76 -4.66 -9.95
N LYS A 94 -26.75 -4.28 -10.74
CA LYS A 94 -26.81 -4.24 -12.21
C LYS A 94 -26.52 -5.59 -12.87
N GLY A 95 -26.25 -6.64 -12.09
CA GLY A 95 -25.88 -7.96 -12.59
C GLY A 95 -24.44 -8.07 -13.08
N GLU A 96 -23.57 -7.11 -12.73
CA GLU A 96 -22.16 -7.17 -13.09
C GLU A 96 -21.38 -8.17 -12.22
N LYS A 97 -20.27 -8.68 -12.76
CA LYS A 97 -19.30 -9.46 -11.99
C LYS A 97 -18.30 -8.51 -11.32
N ILE A 98 -18.05 -8.71 -10.03
CA ILE A 98 -17.09 -7.92 -9.24
C ILE A 98 -15.78 -8.67 -9.00
N GLU A 99 -15.83 -10.01 -9.05
CA GLU A 99 -14.67 -10.86 -8.84
C GLU A 99 -13.78 -10.94 -10.08
N ARG A 100 -12.48 -11.13 -9.83
CA ARG A 100 -11.52 -11.54 -10.86
C ARG A 100 -11.81 -12.98 -11.29
N SER A 101 -11.73 -13.25 -12.58
CA SER A 101 -11.90 -14.62 -13.11
C SER A 101 -10.61 -15.43 -12.91
N LEU A 102 -10.43 -16.01 -11.72
CA LEU A 102 -9.28 -16.87 -11.43
C LEU A 102 -9.20 -18.08 -12.37
N THR A 103 -10.35 -18.62 -12.77
CA THR A 103 -10.44 -19.71 -13.75
C THR A 103 -9.90 -19.29 -15.11
N ALA A 104 -10.38 -18.17 -15.66
CA ALA A 104 -9.91 -17.71 -16.97
C ALA A 104 -8.42 -17.36 -16.95
N ILE A 105 -7.91 -16.77 -15.86
CA ILE A 105 -6.47 -16.51 -15.69
C ILE A 105 -5.67 -17.83 -15.67
N SER A 106 -6.18 -18.87 -14.99
CA SER A 106 -5.52 -20.18 -14.95
C SER A 106 -5.53 -20.86 -16.32
N GLU A 107 -6.67 -20.87 -17.01
CA GLU A 107 -6.83 -21.45 -18.34
C GLU A 107 -5.93 -20.76 -19.36
N GLU A 108 -5.88 -19.42 -19.32
CA GLU A 108 -5.02 -18.62 -20.19
C GLU A 108 -3.54 -18.89 -19.94
N ARG A 109 -3.12 -18.98 -18.67
CA ARG A 109 -1.76 -19.40 -18.32
C ARG A 109 -1.45 -20.77 -18.92
N ASP A 110 -2.33 -21.75 -18.71
CA ASP A 110 -2.09 -23.13 -19.14
C ASP A 110 -2.03 -23.23 -20.67
N ARG A 111 -2.84 -22.44 -21.38
CA ARG A 111 -2.76 -22.28 -22.83
C ARG A 111 -1.40 -21.71 -23.26
N ILE A 112 -1.01 -20.55 -22.71
CA ILE A 112 0.25 -19.87 -23.06
C ILE A 112 1.46 -20.79 -22.79
N VAL A 113 1.51 -21.42 -21.62
CA VAL A 113 2.60 -22.34 -21.25
C VAL A 113 2.68 -23.51 -22.22
N LYS A 114 1.53 -24.09 -22.59
CA LYS A 114 1.48 -25.19 -23.57
C LYS A 114 1.97 -24.75 -24.95
N GLU A 115 1.55 -23.57 -25.42
CA GLU A 115 1.95 -23.03 -26.72
C GLU A 115 3.46 -22.79 -26.77
N TYR A 116 4.04 -22.11 -25.79
CA TYR A 116 5.49 -21.90 -25.74
C TYR A 116 6.27 -23.21 -25.61
N ARG A 117 5.80 -24.12 -24.76
CA ARG A 117 6.44 -25.43 -24.60
C ARG A 117 6.43 -26.23 -25.92
N SER A 118 5.41 -26.07 -26.76
CA SER A 118 5.31 -26.74 -28.06
C SER A 118 6.34 -26.27 -29.09
N LEU A 119 6.90 -25.07 -28.91
CA LEU A 119 7.94 -24.51 -29.80
C LEU A 119 9.33 -25.08 -29.48
N ILE A 120 9.50 -25.70 -28.31
CA ILE A 120 10.78 -26.26 -27.86
C ILE A 120 11.01 -27.62 -28.52
N LYS A 121 12.14 -27.75 -29.23
CA LYS A 121 12.41 -28.91 -30.09
C LYS A 121 13.05 -30.07 -29.32
N SER A 122 14.02 -29.79 -28.47
CA SER A 122 14.74 -30.83 -27.73
C SER A 122 14.00 -31.22 -26.45
N ASP A 123 14.10 -32.49 -26.06
CA ASP A 123 13.47 -32.94 -24.81
C ASP A 123 14.24 -32.45 -23.57
N GLU A 124 15.54 -32.17 -23.72
CA GLU A 124 16.37 -31.55 -22.69
C GLU A 124 15.92 -30.11 -22.39
N ASP A 125 15.67 -29.29 -23.42
CA ASP A 125 15.19 -27.92 -23.24
C ASP A 125 13.75 -27.92 -22.70
N LYS A 126 12.90 -28.86 -23.13
CA LYS A 126 11.54 -28.99 -22.57
C LYS A 126 11.60 -29.30 -21.08
N LYS A 127 12.49 -30.21 -20.66
CA LYS A 127 12.70 -30.51 -19.26
C LYS A 127 13.17 -29.27 -18.49
N SER A 128 14.15 -28.55 -19.04
CA SER A 128 14.69 -27.33 -18.42
C SER A 128 13.61 -26.25 -18.27
N PHE A 129 12.75 -26.09 -19.28
CA PHE A 129 11.59 -25.19 -19.23
C PHE A 129 10.57 -25.61 -18.17
N ASP A 130 10.21 -26.90 -18.11
CA ASP A 130 9.25 -27.42 -17.13
C ASP A 130 9.78 -27.25 -15.70
N ASP A 131 11.07 -27.52 -15.48
CA ASP A 131 11.72 -27.32 -14.18
C ASP A 131 11.68 -25.83 -13.78
N ALA A 132 12.07 -24.93 -14.68
CA ALA A 132 12.03 -23.48 -14.42
C ALA A 132 10.61 -22.98 -14.16
N TYR A 133 9.63 -23.42 -14.94
CA TYR A 133 8.22 -23.10 -14.74
C TYR A 133 7.74 -23.53 -13.35
N ASN A 134 8.05 -24.76 -12.94
CA ASN A 134 7.66 -25.28 -11.64
C ASN A 134 8.32 -24.50 -10.49
N VAL A 135 9.59 -24.14 -10.62
CA VAL A 135 10.30 -23.31 -9.64
C VAL A 135 9.66 -21.93 -9.51
N VAL A 136 9.39 -21.26 -10.63
CA VAL A 136 8.72 -19.94 -10.63
C VAL A 136 7.35 -20.06 -9.98
N ARG A 137 6.54 -21.05 -10.35
CA ARG A 137 5.20 -21.26 -9.77
C ARG A 137 5.23 -21.50 -8.26
N ALA A 138 6.28 -22.14 -7.75
CA ALA A 138 6.47 -22.36 -6.32
C ALA A 138 6.87 -21.08 -5.58
N ILE A 139 7.81 -20.30 -6.13
CA ILE A 139 8.43 -19.17 -5.43
C ILE A 139 7.60 -17.89 -5.55
N TYR A 140 7.00 -17.61 -6.71
CA TYR A 140 6.40 -16.31 -6.99
C TYR A 140 5.25 -15.95 -6.04
N ARG A 141 4.55 -16.97 -5.51
CA ARG A 141 3.54 -16.75 -4.47
C ARG A 141 4.13 -16.08 -3.23
N TYR A 142 5.28 -16.55 -2.75
CA TYR A 142 5.97 -15.97 -1.59
C TYR A 142 6.56 -14.59 -1.94
N ALA A 143 7.12 -14.48 -3.14
CA ALA A 143 7.66 -13.22 -3.64
C ALA A 143 6.61 -12.12 -3.77
N GLU A 144 5.33 -12.43 -4.03
CA GLU A 144 4.28 -11.40 -4.13
C GLU A 144 3.45 -11.27 -2.84
N ASP A 145 3.35 -12.32 -2.03
CA ASP A 145 2.61 -12.27 -0.77
C ASP A 145 3.36 -11.47 0.31
N HIS A 146 4.69 -11.30 0.22
CA HIS A 146 5.44 -10.49 1.19
C HIS A 146 4.88 -9.07 1.33
N LEU A 147 4.47 -8.45 0.21
CA LEU A 147 3.93 -7.09 0.20
C LEU A 147 2.76 -6.94 1.18
N PHE A 148 1.90 -7.96 1.23
CA PHE A 148 0.78 -7.96 2.15
C PHE A 148 1.21 -8.15 3.60
N TRP A 149 2.11 -9.09 3.87
CA TRP A 149 2.48 -9.41 5.25
C TRP A 149 3.41 -8.38 5.88
N VAL A 150 4.31 -7.79 5.10
CA VAL A 150 5.34 -6.86 5.58
C VAL A 150 4.87 -5.42 5.43
N GLU A 151 4.69 -4.93 4.20
CA GLU A 151 4.44 -3.53 3.91
C GLU A 151 3.02 -3.08 4.26
N HIS A 152 2.04 -3.98 4.16
CA HIS A 152 0.68 -3.68 4.57
C HIS A 152 0.43 -4.05 6.04
N TRP A 153 0.45 -5.34 6.38
CA TRP A 153 0.01 -5.84 7.69
C TRP A 153 0.96 -5.45 8.82
N LEU A 154 2.24 -5.85 8.75
CA LEU A 154 3.22 -5.58 9.80
C LEU A 154 3.46 -4.08 9.97
N HIS A 155 3.71 -3.33 8.89
CA HIS A 155 3.98 -1.90 8.99
C HIS A 155 2.78 -1.13 9.56
N THR A 156 1.54 -1.48 9.21
CA THR A 156 0.35 -0.87 9.85
C THR A 156 0.38 -1.06 11.37
N ILE A 157 0.63 -2.29 11.84
CA ILE A 157 0.72 -2.59 13.27
C ILE A 157 1.88 -1.83 13.91
N TRP A 158 3.03 -1.81 13.24
CA TRP A 158 4.24 -1.15 13.71
C TRP A 158 4.04 0.37 13.84
N PHE A 159 3.52 1.02 12.81
CA PHE A 159 3.21 2.45 12.84
C PHE A 159 2.24 2.77 13.98
N GLU A 160 1.13 2.03 14.10
CA GLU A 160 0.19 2.24 15.20
C GLU A 160 0.86 2.11 16.58
N LYS A 161 1.74 1.11 16.74
CA LYS A 161 2.47 0.92 17.98
C LYS A 161 3.43 2.06 18.28
N ILE A 162 4.17 2.55 17.29
CA ILE A 162 5.07 3.71 17.42
C ILE A 162 4.27 4.97 17.77
N ARG A 163 3.09 5.17 17.18
CA ARG A 163 2.21 6.31 17.48
C ARG A 163 1.74 6.31 18.94
N GLN A 164 1.50 5.14 19.54
CA GLN A 164 1.19 5.03 20.97
C GLN A 164 2.33 5.58 21.86
N PHE A 165 3.59 5.26 21.53
CA PHE A 165 4.74 5.86 22.24
C PHE A 165 4.83 7.36 22.01
N GLY A 166 4.59 7.82 20.78
CA GLY A 166 4.47 9.24 20.47
C GLY A 166 3.41 9.94 21.32
N GLY A 167 2.26 9.30 21.53
CA GLY A 167 1.18 9.80 22.39
C GLY A 167 1.59 9.98 23.85
N ILE A 168 2.37 9.04 24.39
CA ILE A 168 2.92 9.14 25.75
C ILE A 168 3.91 10.31 25.82
N LEU A 169 4.85 10.41 24.87
CA LEU A 169 5.84 11.48 24.82
C LEU A 169 5.18 12.87 24.66
N ALA A 170 4.11 12.96 23.87
CA ALA A 170 3.34 14.20 23.71
C ALA A 170 2.59 14.57 25.00
N LYS A 171 1.95 13.59 25.66
CA LYS A 171 1.23 13.80 26.93
C LYS A 171 2.13 14.41 28.01
N TYR A 172 3.40 14.01 28.07
CA TYR A 172 4.37 14.52 29.05
C TYR A 172 5.26 15.65 28.52
N GLY A 173 4.88 16.27 27.40
CA GLY A 173 5.56 17.46 26.88
C GLY A 173 6.99 17.22 26.39
N VAL A 174 7.35 15.99 26.00
CA VAL A 174 8.61 15.70 25.30
C VAL A 174 8.48 16.01 23.81
N LEU A 175 7.33 15.70 23.23
CA LEU A 175 6.96 16.02 21.84
C LEU A 175 5.72 16.92 21.79
N LYS A 176 5.49 17.61 20.67
CA LYS A 176 4.33 18.51 20.52
C LYS A 176 3.07 17.74 20.14
N LYS A 177 3.19 16.74 19.28
CA LYS A 177 2.11 15.83 18.86
C LYS A 177 2.62 14.39 18.71
N PRO A 178 1.74 13.37 18.77
CA PRO A 178 2.16 11.96 18.70
C PRO A 178 3.02 11.63 17.48
N ASP A 179 2.65 12.17 16.32
CA ASP A 179 3.31 11.86 15.04
C ASP A 179 4.71 12.48 14.90
N ASP A 180 5.10 13.40 15.80
CA ASP A 180 6.47 13.94 15.80
C ASP A 180 7.51 12.85 16.04
N ILE A 181 7.14 11.72 16.64
CA ILE A 181 8.05 10.59 16.87
C ILE A 181 8.66 10.07 15.56
N TYR A 182 7.95 10.18 14.43
CA TYR A 182 8.45 9.74 13.11
C TYR A 182 9.50 10.69 12.52
N LEU A 183 9.74 11.85 13.15
CA LEU A 183 10.84 12.74 12.81
C LEU A 183 12.16 12.28 13.45
N PHE A 184 12.15 11.22 14.26
CA PHE A 184 13.33 10.72 14.96
C PHE A 184 13.72 9.35 14.43
N ASN A 185 15.03 9.12 14.32
CA ASN A 185 15.53 7.84 13.84
C ASN A 185 15.55 6.80 14.97
N ARG A 186 15.80 5.53 14.61
CA ARG A 186 15.81 4.39 15.54
C ARG A 186 16.76 4.52 16.74
N PHE A 187 17.77 5.39 16.68
CA PHE A 187 18.72 5.62 17.77
C PHE A 187 18.30 6.76 18.70
N GLU A 188 17.45 7.68 18.22
CA GLU A 188 16.98 8.83 18.99
C GLU A 188 15.68 8.52 19.75
N VAL A 189 14.84 7.62 19.23
CA VAL A 189 13.62 7.19 19.92
C VAL A 189 13.91 6.61 21.32
N PRO A 190 14.91 5.73 21.51
CA PRO A 190 15.30 5.30 22.85
C PRO A 190 15.71 6.46 23.78
N MET A 191 16.38 7.49 23.26
CA MET A 191 16.79 8.65 24.06
C MET A 191 15.59 9.50 24.50
N LEU A 192 14.59 9.67 23.63
CA LEU A 192 13.33 10.35 23.98
C LEU A 192 12.60 9.61 25.12
N ILE A 193 12.59 8.28 25.06
CA ILE A 193 11.97 7.44 26.09
C ILE A 193 12.75 7.55 27.41
N GLU A 194 14.08 7.46 27.35
CA GLU A 194 14.94 7.55 28.54
C GLU A 194 14.83 8.92 29.23
N ASP A 195 14.76 10.01 28.46
CA ASP A 195 14.55 11.37 28.97
C ASP A 195 13.24 11.47 29.77
N LEU A 196 12.16 10.88 29.24
CA LEU A 196 10.88 10.82 29.94
C LEU A 196 10.96 9.94 31.20
N VAL A 197 11.52 8.74 31.10
CA VAL A 197 11.63 7.79 32.21
C VAL A 197 12.45 8.39 33.35
N THR A 198 13.56 9.05 33.03
CA THR A 198 14.43 9.70 34.01
C THR A 198 13.72 10.85 34.71
N SER A 199 13.10 11.75 33.94
CA SER A 199 12.31 12.87 34.50
C SER A 199 11.19 12.35 35.42
N TRP A 200 10.47 11.30 35.00
CA TRP A 200 9.43 10.68 35.82
C TRP A 200 9.98 10.06 37.11
N ALA A 201 11.10 9.34 37.03
CA ALA A 201 11.73 8.68 38.18
C ALA A 201 12.27 9.68 39.22
N LEU A 202 12.68 10.87 38.78
CA LEU A 202 13.19 11.93 39.66
C LEU A 202 12.09 12.69 40.41
N GLY A 203 10.82 12.52 40.01
CA GLY A 203 9.65 13.03 40.74
C GLY A 203 8.94 14.22 40.08
N GLU A 204 7.88 14.68 40.73
CA GLU A 204 7.00 15.73 40.20
C GLU A 204 7.76 17.06 40.02
N GLY A 205 7.53 17.72 38.87
CA GLY A 205 8.12 19.01 38.55
C GLY A 205 9.52 18.95 37.94
N VAL A 206 10.13 17.77 37.84
CA VAL A 206 11.41 17.59 37.13
C VAL A 206 11.19 17.72 35.62
N PRO A 207 11.81 18.69 34.93
CA PRO A 207 11.57 18.89 33.51
C PRO A 207 12.23 17.80 32.66
N THR A 208 11.59 17.45 31.55
CA THR A 208 12.21 16.73 30.45
C THR A 208 13.03 17.70 29.59
N HIS A 209 13.84 17.17 28.67
CA HIS A 209 14.45 17.98 27.60
C HIS A 209 13.46 18.31 26.47
N GLY A 210 12.14 18.32 26.72
CA GLY A 210 11.11 18.50 25.70
C GLY A 210 11.32 19.71 24.78
N LYS A 211 11.78 20.86 25.30
CA LYS A 211 12.10 22.04 24.46
C LYS A 211 13.16 21.74 23.39
N TYR A 212 14.20 20.98 23.74
CA TYR A 212 15.25 20.57 22.80
C TYR A 212 14.69 19.62 21.74
N TRP A 213 13.92 18.61 22.16
CA TRP A 213 13.32 17.65 21.23
C TRP A 213 12.32 18.28 20.28
N MET A 214 11.44 19.17 20.77
CA MET A 214 10.49 19.90 19.93
C MET A 214 11.19 20.81 18.93
N ALA A 215 12.25 21.53 19.32
CA ALA A 215 13.02 22.35 18.39
C ALA A 215 13.69 21.50 17.28
N LYS A 216 14.15 20.29 17.63
CA LYS A 216 14.72 19.33 16.69
C LYS A 216 13.66 18.78 15.73
N ALA A 217 12.46 18.46 16.24
CA ALA A 217 11.31 18.07 15.42
C ALA A 217 10.92 19.18 14.43
N GLU A 218 10.76 20.42 14.90
CA GLU A 218 10.41 21.58 14.06
C GLU A 218 11.44 21.81 12.95
N LYS A 219 12.74 21.70 13.26
CA LYS A 219 13.80 21.79 12.25
C LYS A 219 13.64 20.72 11.16
N ARG A 220 13.29 19.48 11.54
CA ARG A 220 13.12 18.37 10.60
C ARG A 220 11.85 18.49 9.77
N GLU A 221 10.75 18.99 10.34
CA GLU A 221 9.55 19.34 9.57
C GLU A 221 9.89 20.34 8.46
N LYS A 222 10.64 21.41 8.77
CA LYS A 222 11.09 22.40 7.77
C LYS A 222 11.94 21.77 6.65
N ILE A 223 12.81 20.81 6.98
CA ILE A 223 13.61 20.07 5.98
C ILE A 223 12.70 19.24 5.07
N LEU A 224 11.74 18.50 5.63
CA LEU A 224 10.79 17.70 4.85
C LEU A 224 9.89 18.58 3.98
N GLU A 225 9.51 19.75 4.46
CA GLU A 225 8.70 20.72 3.72
C GLU A 225 9.47 21.34 2.55
N ALA A 226 10.77 21.60 2.73
CA ALA A 226 11.66 21.98 1.64
C ALA A 226 11.83 20.83 0.63
N ALA A 227 12.01 19.60 1.10
CA ALA A 227 12.16 18.43 0.25
C ALA A 227 10.93 18.16 -0.62
N ARG A 228 9.71 18.38 -0.10
CA ARG A 228 8.46 18.26 -0.88
C ARG A 228 8.36 19.24 -2.06
N LYS A 229 9.06 20.37 -1.99
CA LYS A 229 9.08 21.40 -3.05
C LYS A 229 10.22 21.17 -4.04
N TRP A 230 11.10 20.21 -3.77
CA TRP A 230 12.23 19.89 -4.61
C TRP A 230 11.89 18.72 -5.54
N ALA A 231 12.14 18.89 -6.83
CA ALA A 231 12.10 17.79 -7.79
C ALA A 231 13.46 17.08 -7.76
N PRO A 232 13.53 15.81 -7.31
CA PRO A 232 14.78 15.08 -7.32
C PRO A 232 15.27 14.88 -8.75
N ILE A 233 16.58 14.97 -8.95
CA ILE A 233 17.18 14.56 -10.22
C ILE A 233 17.01 13.03 -10.39
N PRO A 234 16.82 12.53 -11.62
CA PRO A 234 16.50 11.12 -11.85
C PRO A 234 17.63 10.15 -11.45
N GLY A 235 18.86 10.64 -11.31
CA GLY A 235 19.99 9.86 -10.83
C GLY A 235 21.01 10.73 -10.11
N LEU A 236 21.53 10.24 -8.99
CA LEU A 236 22.63 10.86 -8.25
C LEU A 236 23.95 10.22 -8.70
N GLY A 237 24.90 11.04 -9.14
CA GLY A 237 26.21 10.58 -9.61
C GLY A 237 26.25 10.26 -11.10
N VAL A 238 27.34 9.61 -11.53
CA VAL A 238 27.53 9.18 -12.92
C VAL A 238 27.00 7.75 -13.05
N PRO A 239 26.05 7.46 -13.95
CA PRO A 239 25.55 6.11 -14.14
C PRO A 239 26.63 5.18 -14.71
N PRO A 240 26.57 3.86 -14.44
CA PRO A 240 27.45 2.90 -15.09
C PRO A 240 27.20 2.87 -16.61
N GLU A 241 28.21 2.44 -17.37
CA GLU A 241 28.07 2.24 -18.83
C GLU A 241 26.98 1.21 -19.16
N GLU A 242 26.82 0.21 -18.31
CA GLU A 242 25.80 -0.84 -18.45
C GLU A 242 25.13 -1.14 -17.12
N VAL A 243 23.80 -1.21 -17.13
CA VAL A 243 23.00 -1.71 -16.02
C VAL A 243 22.66 -3.18 -16.28
N SER A 244 23.45 -4.08 -15.71
CA SER A 244 23.33 -5.53 -15.89
C SER A 244 22.83 -6.29 -14.65
N GLU A 245 22.69 -5.60 -13.51
CA GLU A 245 22.29 -6.23 -12.26
C GLU A 245 20.80 -6.65 -12.31
N PRO A 246 20.47 -7.95 -12.17
CA PRO A 246 19.13 -8.46 -12.43
C PRO A 246 18.02 -7.85 -11.56
N PHE A 247 18.26 -7.50 -10.30
CA PHE A 247 17.23 -6.84 -9.48
C PHE A 247 16.92 -5.43 -9.99
N THR A 248 17.93 -4.67 -10.37
CA THR A 248 17.79 -3.32 -10.91
C THR A 248 16.99 -3.34 -12.22
N VAL A 249 17.28 -4.31 -13.09
CA VAL A 249 16.59 -4.48 -14.37
C VAL A 249 15.18 -5.05 -14.19
N MET A 250 15.02 -6.18 -13.51
CA MET A 250 13.73 -6.88 -13.44
C MET A 250 12.76 -6.28 -12.41
N LEU A 251 13.23 -5.94 -11.21
CA LEU A 251 12.36 -5.47 -10.13
C LEU A 251 11.98 -4.00 -10.33
N TRP A 252 12.94 -3.18 -10.71
CA TRP A 252 12.75 -1.73 -10.83
C TRP A 252 12.55 -1.26 -12.27
N GLY A 253 12.77 -2.11 -13.27
CA GLY A 253 12.66 -1.74 -14.68
C GLY A 253 13.73 -0.75 -15.13
N ILE A 254 14.84 -0.65 -14.40
CA ILE A 254 15.92 0.33 -14.67
C ILE A 254 16.94 -0.34 -15.59
N THR A 255 16.84 -0.05 -16.88
CA THR A 255 17.80 -0.49 -17.91
C THR A 255 18.76 0.63 -18.29
N THR A 256 19.86 0.30 -18.97
CA THR A 256 20.78 1.28 -19.57
C THR A 256 20.03 2.30 -20.43
N ASP A 257 19.10 1.84 -21.27
CA ASP A 257 18.28 2.70 -22.12
C ASP A 257 17.37 3.63 -21.32
N LYS A 258 16.80 3.15 -20.21
CA LYS A 258 15.97 3.96 -19.31
C LYS A 258 16.75 5.08 -18.66
N VAL A 259 17.96 4.78 -18.17
CA VAL A 259 18.84 5.80 -17.58
C VAL A 259 19.20 6.85 -18.63
N ALA A 260 19.55 6.43 -19.85
CA ALA A 260 19.83 7.35 -20.95
C ALA A 260 18.62 8.21 -21.33
N GLU A 261 17.40 7.66 -21.32
CA GLU A 261 16.15 8.39 -21.57
C GLU A 261 15.88 9.45 -20.50
N TRP A 262 16.05 9.12 -19.22
CA TRP A 262 15.87 10.07 -18.11
C TRP A 262 16.84 11.24 -18.21
N LEU A 263 18.11 10.97 -18.55
CA LEU A 263 19.13 12.02 -18.72
C LEU A 263 18.86 12.92 -19.93
N LYS A 264 18.20 12.41 -20.97
CA LYS A 264 17.73 13.25 -22.09
C LYS A 264 16.54 14.12 -21.65
N GLY A 265 15.60 13.55 -20.91
CA GLY A 265 14.38 14.22 -20.47
C GLY A 265 14.62 15.45 -19.57
N THR A 266 15.68 15.45 -18.77
CA THR A 266 16.03 16.59 -17.90
C THR A 266 16.48 17.84 -18.65
N SER A 267 16.80 17.72 -19.95
CA SER A 267 17.26 18.83 -20.79
C SER A 267 16.15 19.56 -21.56
N VAL A 268 14.91 19.05 -21.51
CA VAL A 268 13.77 19.59 -22.27
C VAL A 268 12.93 20.52 -21.39
N ALA A 269 12.64 21.72 -21.88
CA ALA A 269 11.74 22.64 -21.19
C ALA A 269 10.29 22.14 -21.25
N ALA A 270 9.56 22.24 -20.13
CA ALA A 270 8.21 21.69 -20.00
C ALA A 270 7.21 22.17 -21.09
N LYS A 271 7.40 23.38 -21.60
CA LYS A 271 6.57 23.99 -22.66
C LYS A 271 6.73 23.32 -24.04
N ASP A 272 7.81 22.57 -24.25
CA ASP A 272 8.15 21.94 -25.52
C ASP A 272 7.81 20.44 -25.53
N ILE A 273 7.19 19.94 -24.43
CA ILE A 273 6.80 18.54 -24.29
C ILE A 273 5.47 18.29 -25.02
N THR A 274 5.53 17.47 -26.06
CA THR A 274 4.36 17.04 -26.85
C THR A 274 3.99 15.56 -26.64
N GLU A 275 4.86 14.81 -25.96
CA GLU A 275 4.72 13.37 -25.70
C GLU A 275 5.29 13.07 -24.30
N LEU A 276 4.58 12.26 -23.52
CA LEU A 276 5.08 11.69 -22.27
C LEU A 276 5.52 10.24 -22.52
N LYS A 277 6.82 9.98 -22.40
CA LYS A 277 7.37 8.63 -22.54
C LYS A 277 7.45 7.94 -21.19
N GLY A 278 6.95 6.71 -21.15
CA GLY A 278 6.85 5.90 -19.94
C GLY A 278 7.52 4.53 -20.06
N PHE A 279 7.18 3.63 -19.16
CA PHE A 279 7.53 2.21 -19.28
C PHE A 279 6.31 1.42 -19.78
N ALA A 280 6.49 0.61 -20.82
CA ALA A 280 5.40 -0.18 -21.38
C ALA A 280 5.00 -1.29 -20.40
N SER A 281 3.82 -1.16 -19.79
CA SER A 281 3.32 -2.11 -18.79
C SER A 281 2.30 -3.10 -19.35
N SER A 282 1.41 -2.65 -20.24
CA SER A 282 0.40 -3.50 -20.88
C SER A 282 0.30 -3.17 -22.37
N ALA A 283 0.18 -4.21 -23.20
CA ALA A 283 0.08 -4.04 -24.65
C ALA A 283 -1.33 -3.57 -25.04
N GLY A 284 -1.41 -2.53 -25.86
CA GLY A 284 -2.66 -1.99 -26.39
C GLY A 284 -2.58 -0.48 -26.59
N ILE A 285 -3.58 0.06 -27.31
CA ILE A 285 -3.76 1.50 -27.51
C ILE A 285 -5.23 1.80 -27.21
N VAL A 286 -5.47 2.80 -26.37
CA VAL A 286 -6.80 3.27 -26.02
C VAL A 286 -6.79 4.79 -25.88
N GLU A 287 -7.88 5.43 -26.25
CA GLU A 287 -8.10 6.87 -26.05
C GLU A 287 -9.30 7.09 -25.15
N GLY A 288 -9.18 8.05 -24.22
CA GLY A 288 -10.25 8.36 -23.28
C GLY A 288 -9.86 9.50 -22.33
N PRO A 289 -10.81 10.00 -21.53
CA PRO A 289 -10.54 11.04 -20.57
C PRO A 289 -9.58 10.54 -19.47
N ALA A 290 -8.50 11.27 -19.24
CA ALA A 290 -7.59 11.01 -18.12
C ALA A 290 -8.22 11.50 -16.81
N ARG A 291 -8.32 10.61 -15.81
CA ARG A 291 -8.71 10.99 -14.45
C ARG A 291 -7.45 11.24 -13.64
N VAL A 292 -7.18 12.51 -13.32
CA VAL A 292 -6.09 12.91 -12.42
C VAL A 292 -6.62 12.79 -10.99
N LEU A 293 -6.06 11.83 -10.23
CA LEU A 293 -6.45 11.48 -8.85
C LEU A 293 -5.49 12.07 -7.82
#